data_AF-A0A838UQG2-F1
#
_entry.id   AF-A0A838UQG2-F1
#
_cell.length_a   1.000
_cell.length_b   1.000
_cell.length_c   1.000
_cell.angle_alpha   90.00
_cell.angle_beta   90.00
_cell.angle_gamma   90.00
#
_symmetry.space_group_name_H-M   'P 1'
#
loop_
_entity.id
_entity.type
_entity.pdbx_description
1 polymer ?
#
loop_
_entity_poly.entity_id
_entity_poly.type
_entity_poly.pdbx_seq_one_letter_code
_entity_poly.pdbx_strand_id
1 'polypeptide(L)'
;MMDRSVAVARITETENLTSDLTDADAQWVIDWGVAQLDVLVLGSRDEASAGYKLNQLMAVMRALGSIGGTYAERPPTLLIGDLRGFFARYALAFGQPNRVREADLAPLAARIVPLAPQAVLQVLLATAAGPAPQGEANHG
;
A
#
# COMPACT_ATOMS: atom_id res chain seq x y z
N MET A 1 -1.05 12.97 21.12
CA MET A 1 -0.37 12.93 19.80
C MET A 1 0.56 11.74 19.81
N MET A 2 0.51 10.90 18.78
CA MET A 2 1.29 9.67 18.72
C MET A 2 2.77 9.98 18.46
N ASP A 3 3.65 9.36 19.25
CA ASP A 3 5.09 9.48 19.07
C ASP A 3 5.57 8.70 17.83
N ARG A 4 6.52 9.28 17.09
CA ARG A 4 7.09 8.66 15.89
C ARG A 4 7.79 7.35 16.21
N SER A 5 8.56 7.29 17.27
CA SER A 5 9.31 6.10 17.67
C SER A 5 8.35 4.96 18.03
N VAL A 6 7.24 5.27 18.70
CA VAL A 6 6.16 4.30 18.97
C VAL A 6 5.52 3.79 17.67
N ALA A 7 5.27 4.67 16.71
CA ALA A 7 4.69 4.29 15.42
C ALA A 7 5.65 3.41 14.59
N VAL A 8 6.93 3.77 14.56
CA VAL A 8 7.99 2.99 13.90
C VAL A 8 8.12 1.62 14.55
N ALA A 9 8.22 1.56 15.89
CA ALA A 9 8.33 0.30 16.63
C ALA A 9 7.17 -0.64 16.30
N ARG A 10 5.94 -0.14 16.28
CA ARG A 10 4.77 -0.94 15.89
C ARG A 10 4.88 -1.50 14.47
N ILE A 11 5.39 -0.73 13.50
CA ILE A 11 5.59 -1.24 12.13
C ILE A 11 6.68 -2.33 12.14
N THR A 12 7.82 -2.08 12.77
CA THR A 12 8.98 -2.99 12.71
C THR A 12 8.81 -4.25 13.56
N GLU A 13 8.00 -4.20 14.61
CA GLU A 13 7.76 -5.31 15.54
C GLU A 13 6.52 -6.15 15.16
N THR A 14 5.68 -5.66 14.24
CA THR A 14 4.50 -6.42 13.82
C THR A 14 4.91 -7.58 12.93
N GLU A 15 4.74 -8.78 13.47
CA GLU A 15 4.90 -10.01 12.71
C GLU A 15 3.91 -10.07 11.53
N ASN A 16 4.35 -10.68 10.42
CA ASN A 16 3.49 -10.92 9.26
C ASN A 16 3.03 -9.68 8.49
N LEU A 17 3.85 -8.62 8.46
CA LEU A 17 3.67 -7.55 7.47
C LEU A 17 4.27 -7.91 6.10
N THR A 18 5.40 -8.62 6.09
CA THR A 18 6.19 -8.85 4.88
C THR A 18 6.69 -10.30 4.75
N SER A 19 6.05 -11.27 5.45
CA SER A 19 6.53 -12.66 5.55
C SER A 19 6.65 -13.40 4.21
N ASP A 20 5.94 -12.96 3.18
CA ASP A 20 5.97 -13.57 1.85
C ASP A 20 7.09 -12.99 0.95
N LEU A 21 7.86 -12.00 1.45
CA LEU A 21 8.87 -11.28 0.68
C LEU A 21 10.30 -11.74 1.01
N THR A 22 11.22 -11.46 0.07
CA THR A 22 12.67 -11.50 0.37
C THR A 22 13.03 -10.40 1.36
N ASP A 23 14.16 -10.54 2.07
CA ASP A 23 14.62 -9.52 3.04
C ASP A 23 14.73 -8.12 2.42
N ALA A 24 15.23 -8.03 1.18
CA ALA A 24 15.37 -6.75 0.47
C ALA A 24 14.01 -6.11 0.15
N ASP A 25 13.05 -6.89 -0.35
CA ASP A 25 11.71 -6.39 -0.66
C ASP A 25 10.92 -6.08 0.63
N ALA A 26 11.10 -6.89 1.67
CA ALA A 26 10.52 -6.66 2.99
C ALA A 26 11.00 -5.35 3.59
N GLN A 27 12.32 -5.12 3.61
CA GLN A 27 12.90 -3.87 4.08
C GLN A 27 12.36 -2.68 3.29
N TRP A 28 12.25 -2.79 1.97
CA TRP A 28 11.70 -1.73 1.13
C TRP A 28 10.25 -1.38 1.50
N VAL A 29 9.39 -2.39 1.78
CA VAL A 29 8.00 -2.16 2.22
C VAL A 29 7.97 -1.49 3.60
N ILE A 30 8.84 -1.89 4.52
CA ILE A 30 8.98 -1.27 5.85
C ILE A 30 9.39 0.20 5.72
N ASP A 31 10.42 0.49 4.92
CA ASP A 31 10.91 1.85 4.67
C ASP A 31 9.81 2.73 4.07
N TRP A 32 9.08 2.20 3.08
CA TRP A 32 7.93 2.88 2.50
C TRP A 32 6.85 3.18 3.55
N GLY A 33 6.49 2.20 4.39
CA GLY A 33 5.49 2.36 5.46
C GLY A 33 5.91 3.41 6.49
N VAL A 34 7.17 3.38 6.93
CA VAL A 34 7.73 4.39 7.85
C VAL A 34 7.66 5.79 7.25
N ALA A 35 7.94 5.93 5.94
CA ALA A 35 7.83 7.21 5.25
C ALA A 35 6.39 7.77 5.20
N GLN A 36 5.35 6.92 5.29
CA GLN A 36 3.96 7.37 5.32
C GLN A 36 3.48 7.86 6.69
N LEU A 37 4.26 7.64 7.76
CA LEU A 37 3.87 8.04 9.12
C LEU A 37 3.63 9.54 9.22
N ASP A 38 4.47 10.37 8.58
CA ASP A 38 4.31 11.83 8.56
C ASP A 38 3.04 12.29 7.84
N VAL A 39 2.59 11.53 6.84
CA VAL A 39 1.42 11.86 6.02
C VAL A 39 0.13 11.44 6.73
N LEU A 40 0.13 10.25 7.35
CA LEU A 40 -1.09 9.63 7.86
C LEU A 40 -1.25 9.78 9.36
N VAL A 41 -0.19 9.62 10.12
CA VAL A 41 -0.24 9.36 11.57
C VAL A 41 0.21 10.58 12.37
N LEU A 42 1.37 11.13 12.04
CA LEU A 42 2.04 12.20 12.76
C LEU A 42 1.43 13.54 12.34
N GLY A 43 0.53 14.06 13.17
CA GLY A 43 -0.28 15.24 12.86
C GLY A 43 -1.68 15.14 13.46
N SER A 44 -2.13 13.93 13.78
CA SER A 44 -3.35 13.73 14.56
C SER A 44 -3.13 14.15 16.01
N ARG A 45 -3.97 15.09 16.48
CA ARG A 45 -4.03 15.46 17.91
C ARG A 45 -4.68 14.37 18.75
N ASP A 46 -5.55 13.57 18.13
CA ASP A 46 -6.21 12.41 18.73
C ASP A 46 -5.38 11.13 18.51
N GLU A 47 -5.06 10.47 19.62
CA GLU A 47 -4.28 9.24 19.66
C GLU A 47 -5.09 8.03 19.17
N ALA A 48 -6.40 8.00 19.41
CA ALA A 48 -7.26 6.92 18.92
C ALA A 48 -7.33 6.94 17.38
N SER A 49 -7.52 8.12 16.79
CA SER A 49 -7.45 8.32 15.34
C SER A 49 -6.06 7.98 14.78
N ALA A 50 -4.98 8.38 15.46
CA ALA A 50 -3.61 8.04 15.03
C ALA A 50 -3.38 6.52 15.01
N GLY A 51 -3.80 5.82 16.06
CA GLY A 51 -3.73 4.36 16.15
C GLY A 51 -4.57 3.66 15.07
N TYR A 52 -5.78 4.17 14.80
CA TYR A 52 -6.61 3.66 13.71
C TYR A 52 -5.92 3.80 12.35
N LYS A 53 -5.35 4.98 12.04
CA LYS A 53 -4.65 5.21 10.77
C LYS A 53 -3.39 4.36 10.64
N LEU A 54 -2.64 4.17 11.72
CA LEU A 54 -1.50 3.25 11.72
C LEU A 54 -1.95 1.81 11.38
N ASN A 55 -3.05 1.34 11.97
CA ASN A 55 -3.58 0.01 11.67
C ASN A 55 -4.01 -0.12 10.19
N GLN A 56 -4.60 0.92 9.61
CA GLN A 56 -4.93 0.93 8.18
C GLN A 56 -3.68 0.89 7.31
N LEU A 57 -2.64 1.66 7.64
CA LEU A 57 -1.36 1.63 6.94
C LEU A 57 -0.72 0.22 7.01
N MET A 58 -0.66 -0.38 8.20
CA MET A 58 -0.15 -1.75 8.36
C MET A 58 -0.97 -2.78 7.58
N ALA A 59 -2.29 -2.60 7.47
CA ALA A 59 -3.13 -3.46 6.63
C ALA A 59 -2.81 -3.32 5.14
N VAL A 60 -2.47 -2.12 4.66
CA VAL A 60 -1.99 -1.88 3.29
C VAL A 60 -0.63 -2.56 3.09
N MET A 61 0.31 -2.39 4.03
CA MET A 61 1.63 -3.03 3.97
C MET A 61 1.51 -4.56 3.89
N ARG A 62 0.64 -5.17 4.72
CA ARG A 62 0.40 -6.61 4.68
C ARG A 62 -0.17 -7.08 3.35
N ALA A 63 -1.15 -6.36 2.80
CA ALA A 63 -1.71 -6.70 1.50
C ALA A 63 -0.66 -6.57 0.38
N LEU A 64 0.16 -5.51 0.44
CA LEU A 64 1.25 -5.27 -0.49
C LEU A 64 2.30 -6.39 -0.42
N GLY A 65 2.72 -6.78 0.80
CA GLY A 65 3.66 -7.87 1.03
C GLY A 65 3.15 -9.21 0.52
N SER A 66 1.89 -9.55 0.83
CA SER A 66 1.31 -10.81 0.36
C SER A 66 1.19 -10.88 -1.17
N ILE A 67 0.76 -9.80 -1.82
CA ILE A 67 0.71 -9.76 -3.29
C ILE A 67 2.12 -9.86 -3.87
N GLY A 68 3.07 -9.04 -3.41
CA GLY A 68 4.44 -9.05 -3.92
C GLY A 68 5.17 -10.38 -3.75
N GLY A 69 4.84 -11.15 -2.72
CA GLY A 69 5.43 -12.47 -2.48
C GLY A 69 4.78 -13.63 -3.23
N THR A 70 3.51 -13.51 -3.61
CA THR A 70 2.73 -14.66 -4.10
C THR A 70 2.09 -14.46 -5.48
N TYR A 71 2.16 -13.28 -6.08
CA TYR A 71 1.47 -12.94 -7.34
C TYR A 71 1.78 -13.91 -8.50
N ALA A 72 3.03 -14.40 -8.60
CA ALA A 72 3.46 -15.24 -9.71
C ALA A 72 2.85 -16.66 -9.67
N GLU A 73 2.50 -17.14 -8.49
CA GLU A 73 1.94 -18.49 -8.26
C GLU A 73 0.41 -18.48 -8.15
N ARG A 74 -0.20 -17.29 -8.02
CA ARG A 74 -1.64 -17.16 -7.84
C ARG A 74 -2.40 -17.31 -9.16
N PRO A 75 -3.53 -18.04 -9.17
CA PRO A 75 -4.49 -18.00 -10.26
C PRO A 75 -4.95 -16.56 -10.54
N PRO A 76 -5.16 -16.17 -11.82
CA PRO A 76 -5.54 -14.81 -12.18
C PRO A 76 -6.77 -14.27 -11.45
N THR A 77 -7.78 -15.11 -11.22
CA THR A 77 -9.01 -14.73 -10.52
C THR A 77 -8.77 -14.37 -9.05
N LEU A 78 -7.87 -15.10 -8.38
CA LEU A 78 -7.50 -14.81 -6.99
C LEU A 78 -6.66 -13.53 -6.92
N LEU A 79 -5.67 -13.40 -7.82
CA LEU A 79 -4.84 -12.20 -7.91
C LEU A 79 -5.69 -10.94 -8.14
N ILE A 80 -6.69 -10.99 -9.02
CA ILE A 80 -7.64 -9.89 -9.23
C ILE A 80 -8.38 -9.54 -7.92
N GLY A 81 -8.80 -10.55 -7.16
CA GLY A 81 -9.43 -10.37 -5.85
C GLY A 81 -8.50 -9.67 -4.85
N ASP A 82 -7.23 -10.08 -4.80
CA ASP A 82 -6.22 -9.47 -3.94
C ASP A 82 -5.96 -8.02 -4.33
N LEU A 83 -5.80 -7.74 -5.63
CA LEU A 83 -5.63 -6.38 -6.16
C LEU A 83 -6.81 -5.48 -5.78
N ARG A 84 -8.04 -5.95 -5.95
CA ARG A 84 -9.25 -5.22 -5.52
C ARG A 84 -9.19 -4.90 -4.02
N GLY A 85 -8.85 -5.90 -3.21
CA GLY A 85 -8.72 -5.77 -1.77
C GLY A 85 -7.62 -4.80 -1.35
N PHE A 86 -6.50 -4.78 -2.06
CA PHE A 86 -5.40 -3.84 -1.84
C PHE A 86 -5.82 -2.40 -2.13
N PHE A 87 -6.40 -2.13 -3.31
CA PHE A 87 -6.80 -0.76 -3.67
C PHE A 87 -7.89 -0.20 -2.76
N ALA A 88 -8.83 -1.03 -2.31
CA ALA A 88 -9.84 -0.62 -1.32
C ALA A 88 -9.20 -0.25 0.04
N ARG A 89 -8.23 -1.03 0.51
CA ARG A 89 -7.48 -0.73 1.75
C ARG A 89 -6.65 0.54 1.62
N TYR A 90 -5.99 0.72 0.48
CA TYR A 90 -5.22 1.93 0.19
C TYR A 90 -6.13 3.17 0.21
N ALA A 91 -7.23 3.14 -0.52
CA ALA A 91 -8.23 4.20 -0.53
C ALA A 91 -8.70 4.56 0.89
N LEU A 92 -9.02 3.55 1.71
CA LEU A 92 -9.42 3.73 3.11
C LEU A 92 -8.31 4.35 3.98
N ALA A 93 -7.09 3.83 3.88
CA ALA A 93 -5.96 4.30 4.70
C ALA A 93 -5.60 5.76 4.43
N PHE A 94 -5.63 6.16 3.15
CA PHE A 94 -5.26 7.51 2.72
C PHE A 94 -6.46 8.48 2.65
N GLY A 95 -7.68 8.01 2.94
CA GLY A 95 -8.89 8.82 2.86
C GLY A 95 -9.17 9.34 1.44
N GLN A 96 -8.83 8.56 0.42
CA GLN A 96 -8.97 8.92 -0.99
C GLN A 96 -9.99 8.02 -1.68
N PRO A 97 -10.66 8.47 -2.76
CA PRO A 97 -11.51 7.60 -3.56
C PRO A 97 -10.69 6.46 -4.17
N ASN A 98 -11.25 5.26 -4.26
CA ASN A 98 -10.63 4.18 -5.01
C ASN A 98 -10.61 4.55 -6.50
N ARG A 99 -9.41 4.75 -7.04
CA ARG A 99 -9.18 5.21 -8.42
C ARG A 99 -9.13 4.06 -9.44
N VAL A 100 -9.04 2.82 -8.98
CA VAL A 100 -8.92 1.65 -9.85
C VAL A 100 -10.30 1.08 -10.15
N ARG A 101 -10.64 1.00 -11.44
CA ARG A 101 -11.91 0.42 -11.89
C ARG A 101 -11.79 -1.09 -11.96
N GLU A 102 -12.91 -1.77 -11.74
CA GLU A 102 -12.98 -3.24 -11.80
C GLU A 102 -12.46 -3.79 -13.14
N ALA A 103 -12.79 -3.12 -14.26
CA ALA A 103 -12.33 -3.50 -15.60
C ALA A 103 -10.79 -3.39 -15.79
N ASP A 104 -10.12 -2.57 -14.97
CA ASP A 104 -8.67 -2.34 -15.07
C ASP A 104 -7.85 -3.38 -14.27
N LEU A 105 -8.50 -4.19 -13.42
CA LEU A 105 -7.82 -5.17 -12.55
C LEU A 105 -7.23 -6.36 -13.31
N ALA A 106 -7.96 -6.93 -14.26
CA ALA A 106 -7.46 -8.06 -15.06
C ALA A 106 -6.27 -7.67 -15.95
N PRO A 107 -6.29 -6.53 -16.69
CA PRO A 107 -5.11 -6.03 -17.38
C PRO A 107 -3.93 -5.77 -16.44
N LEU A 108 -4.18 -5.22 -15.25
CA LEU A 108 -3.13 -4.98 -14.26
C LEU A 108 -2.51 -6.30 -13.77
N ALA A 109 -3.31 -7.30 -13.45
CA ALA A 109 -2.84 -8.63 -13.03
C ALA A 109 -1.92 -9.24 -14.12
N ALA A 110 -2.35 -9.21 -15.38
CA ALA A 110 -1.54 -9.69 -16.50
C ALA A 110 -0.23 -8.91 -16.66
N ARG A 111 -0.24 -7.59 -16.40
CA ARG A 111 0.95 -6.73 -16.47
C ARG A 111 1.98 -7.05 -15.40
N ILE A 112 1.56 -7.40 -14.18
CA ILE A 112 2.49 -7.58 -13.05
C ILE A 112 3.10 -8.99 -12.98
N VAL A 113 2.42 -10.02 -13.49
CA VAL A 113 2.90 -11.42 -13.50
C VAL A 113 4.34 -11.58 -14.04
N PRO A 114 4.76 -10.95 -15.16
CA PRO A 114 6.11 -11.12 -15.68
C PRO A 114 7.17 -10.25 -14.98
N LEU A 115 6.78 -9.37 -14.04
CA LEU A 115 7.71 -8.45 -13.38
C LEU A 115 8.45 -9.13 -12.23
N ALA A 116 9.54 -8.52 -11.76
CA ALA A 116 10.16 -8.88 -10.49
C ALA A 116 9.31 -8.35 -9.30
N PRO A 117 9.37 -8.99 -8.11
CA PRO A 117 8.59 -8.60 -6.93
C PRO A 117 8.67 -7.10 -6.62
N GLN A 118 9.87 -6.53 -6.57
CA GLN A 118 10.05 -5.10 -6.31
C GLN A 118 9.32 -4.20 -7.31
N ALA A 119 9.34 -4.55 -8.60
CA ALA A 119 8.63 -3.82 -9.63
C ALA A 119 7.11 -3.94 -9.48
N VAL A 120 6.60 -5.10 -9.03
CA VAL A 120 5.18 -5.26 -8.68
C VAL A 120 4.80 -4.30 -7.56
N LEU A 121 5.55 -4.28 -6.47
CA LEU A 121 5.28 -3.41 -5.32
C LEU A 121 5.18 -1.92 -5.73
N GLN A 122 6.15 -1.45 -6.53
CA GLN A 122 6.18 -0.09 -7.06
C GLN A 122 4.99 0.22 -7.98
N VAL A 123 4.66 -0.71 -8.89
CA VAL A 123 3.53 -0.57 -9.80
C VAL A 123 2.21 -0.45 -9.05
N LEU A 124 2.01 -1.25 -8.00
CA LEU A 124 0.78 -1.23 -7.20
C LEU A 124 0.59 0.11 -6.48
N LEU A 125 1.65 0.61 -5.82
CA LEU A 125 1.59 1.89 -5.14
C LEU A 125 1.41 3.06 -6.12
N ALA A 126 2.11 3.07 -7.25
CA ALA A 126 1.93 4.10 -8.28
C ALA A 126 0.51 4.10 -8.86
N THR A 127 -0.05 2.91 -9.08
CA THR A 127 -1.44 2.76 -9.57
C THR A 127 -2.44 3.24 -8.52
N ALA A 128 -2.20 2.95 -7.24
CA ALA A 128 -3.08 3.34 -6.14
C ALA A 128 -3.07 4.85 -5.88
N ALA A 129 -1.88 5.46 -5.89
CA ALA A 129 -1.72 6.91 -5.76
C ALA A 129 -2.34 7.66 -6.95
N GLY A 130 -2.35 7.06 -8.15
CA GLY A 130 -2.80 7.68 -9.38
C GLY A 130 -1.94 8.88 -9.79
N PRO A 131 -2.25 9.54 -10.93
CA PRO A 131 -1.61 10.80 -11.24
C PRO A 131 -1.93 11.83 -10.14
N ALA A 132 -0.95 12.66 -9.79
CA ALA A 132 -1.23 13.88 -9.03
C ALA A 132 -2.36 14.63 -9.76
N PRO A 133 -3.35 15.20 -9.05
CA PRO A 133 -4.33 16.05 -9.72
C PRO A 133 -3.53 17.09 -10.49
N GLN A 134 -3.68 17.11 -11.82
CA GLN A 134 -3.14 18.18 -12.64
C GLN A 134 -3.88 19.42 -12.15
N GLY A 135 -3.23 20.21 -11.28
CA GLY A 135 -3.69 21.54 -10.97
C GLY A 135 -3.88 22.23 -12.30
N GLU A 136 -5.08 22.77 -12.51
CA GLU A 136 -5.44 23.54 -13.69
C GLU A 136 -4.34 24.56 -13.96
N ALA A 137 -3.45 24.26 -14.91
CA ALA A 137 -2.69 25.27 -15.61
C ALA A 137 -3.69 25.97 -16.54
N ASN A 138 -4.59 26.75 -15.93
CA ASN A 138 -5.48 27.61 -16.68
C ASN A 138 -4.65 28.81 -17.14
N HIS A 139 -4.00 28.64 -18.28
CA HIS A 139 -3.67 29.74 -19.17
C HIS A 139 -4.99 30.35 -19.66
N GLY A 140 -5.26 31.57 -19.23
CA GLY A 140 -6.36 32.41 -19.71
C GLY A 140 -6.19 33.84 -19.23
#